data_AF-A0A2D3W9T0-F1
#
_entry.id   AF-A0A2D3W9T0-F1
#
_cell.length_a   1.000
_cell.length_b   1.000
_cell.length_c   1.000
_cell.angle_alpha   90.00
_cell.angle_beta   90.00
_cell.angle_gamma   90.00
#
_symmetry.space_group_name_H-M   'P 1'
#
loop_
_entity.id
_entity.type
_entity.pdbx_description
1 polymer ?
#
loop_
_entity_poly.entity_id
_entity_poly.type
_entity_poly.pdbx_seq_one_letter_code
_entity_poly.pdbx_strand_id
1 'polypeptide(L)'
;EENSGFPSDGVLQKYIDDLDTFTQMNSKYNKDLKSSSTLQTFSSNIKDGTFDVVIYDKSGKEVARKEISINATTSMSDDTHTQSIVSQFNSNSDDNNDNNSTNDVDDYFKAYYSFNDVTNEGQLNFQPNSEYSLDGYTIAVEDHGTNFAGVIGLSQFLEGDSASDMNVALKYREDPDKLNGFSAPIEGNNDVANAMVQLQYESFDFARKNGATITESIEGFYRFVTTEIATDGESINRRYETSEALYNTINLEFQSISGVNVDEELTDLIKFQAAYGANAKVITTIDQMLNTLLGIKQ
;
A
#
# COMPACT_ATOMS: atom_id res chain seq x y z
N GLU A 1 -19.51 5.16 -8.17
CA GLU A 1 -18.46 4.14 -8.19
C GLU A 1 -17.68 4.32 -9.48
N GLU A 2 -16.61 5.11 -9.42
CA GLU A 2 -15.70 5.27 -10.56
C GLU A 2 -14.85 4.02 -10.65
N ASN A 3 -15.02 3.29 -11.76
CA ASN A 3 -14.26 2.10 -12.10
C ASN A 3 -12.84 2.56 -12.47
N SER A 4 -11.96 2.68 -11.47
CA SER A 4 -10.61 3.25 -11.59
C SER A 4 -9.67 2.41 -12.48
N GLY A 5 -10.13 1.27 -13.03
CA GLY A 5 -9.30 0.34 -13.78
C GLY A 5 -8.32 -0.44 -12.91
N PHE A 6 -8.23 -0.13 -11.63
CA PHE A 6 -7.48 -0.89 -10.64
C PHE A 6 -8.37 -1.97 -10.02
N PRO A 7 -7.81 -3.17 -9.72
CA PRO A 7 -8.54 -4.18 -8.99
C PRO A 7 -9.04 -3.60 -7.67
N SER A 8 -10.22 -4.01 -7.21
CA SER A 8 -10.76 -3.64 -5.89
C SER A 8 -10.75 -4.82 -4.91
N ASP A 9 -10.46 -6.02 -5.41
CA ASP A 9 -10.40 -7.27 -4.68
C ASP A 9 -9.43 -8.27 -5.33
N GLY A 10 -9.28 -9.43 -4.69
CA GLY A 10 -8.48 -10.54 -5.20
C GLY A 10 -6.98 -10.42 -4.96
N VAL A 11 -6.22 -11.25 -5.67
CA VAL A 11 -4.77 -11.46 -5.44
C VAL A 11 -3.95 -10.22 -5.82
N LEU A 12 -4.30 -9.54 -6.92
CA LEU A 12 -3.62 -8.32 -7.32
C LEU A 12 -3.85 -7.19 -6.33
N GLN A 13 -5.08 -7.06 -5.81
CA GLN A 13 -5.36 -6.06 -4.78
C GLN A 13 -4.59 -6.36 -3.49
N LYS A 14 -4.44 -7.64 -3.12
CA LYS A 14 -3.61 -8.03 -1.96
C LYS A 14 -2.17 -7.50 -2.11
N TYR A 15 -1.56 -7.62 -3.28
CA TYR A 15 -0.20 -7.10 -3.49
C TYR A 15 -0.13 -5.58 -3.44
N ILE A 16 -1.15 -4.88 -3.95
CA ILE A 16 -1.25 -3.43 -3.83
C ILE A 16 -1.38 -3.03 -2.35
N ASP A 17 -2.25 -3.71 -1.60
CA ASP A 17 -2.43 -3.48 -0.17
C ASP A 17 -1.12 -3.71 0.63
N ASP A 18 -0.33 -4.70 0.23
CA ASP A 18 0.99 -4.95 0.82
C ASP A 18 1.99 -3.84 0.48
N LEU A 19 1.96 -3.31 -0.75
CA LEU A 19 2.80 -2.16 -1.12
C LEU A 19 2.35 -0.87 -0.40
N ASP A 20 1.04 -0.66 -0.25
CA ASP A 20 0.49 0.46 0.52
C ASP A 20 0.84 0.37 2.01
N THR A 21 1.27 -0.79 2.51
CA THR A 21 1.78 -0.91 3.88
C THR A 21 3.08 -0.12 4.08
N PHE A 22 3.88 0.12 3.03
CA PHE A 22 5.06 1.00 3.12
C PHE A 22 4.72 2.46 3.38
N THR A 23 3.52 2.90 2.98
CA THR A 23 3.15 4.33 2.96
C THR A 23 2.27 4.71 4.14
N GLN A 24 1.58 3.75 4.76
CA GLN A 24 0.81 3.93 6.00
C GLN A 24 1.64 4.42 7.20
N MET A 25 2.96 4.49 7.07
CA MET A 25 3.84 5.14 8.05
C MET A 25 3.75 6.68 8.00
N ASN A 26 3.27 7.27 6.90
CA ASN A 26 3.11 8.72 6.74
C ASN A 26 1.62 9.02 6.49
N SER A 27 0.94 9.71 7.41
CA SER A 27 -0.44 10.12 7.15
C SER A 27 -0.47 11.48 6.45
N LYS A 28 -1.01 11.51 5.24
CA LYS A 28 -1.28 12.75 4.53
C LYS A 28 -2.48 13.45 5.18
N TYR A 29 -2.24 14.62 5.75
CA TYR A 29 -3.23 15.55 6.32
C TYR A 29 -4.03 15.08 7.55
N ASN A 30 -3.58 14.05 8.27
CA ASN A 30 -4.23 13.57 9.51
C ASN A 30 -5.76 13.46 9.38
N LYS A 31 -6.20 12.91 8.24
CA LYS A 31 -7.63 12.77 7.94
C LYS A 31 -8.31 11.94 9.03
N ASP A 32 -9.49 12.35 9.49
CA ASP A 32 -10.23 11.71 10.59
C ASP A 32 -9.61 11.82 12.01
N LEU A 33 -8.45 12.49 12.19
CA LEU A 33 -7.88 12.73 13.52
C LEU A 33 -8.66 13.84 14.25
N LYS A 34 -9.76 13.51 14.91
CA LYS A 34 -10.51 14.48 15.72
C LYS A 34 -9.74 14.83 17.00
N SER A 35 -10.00 16.01 17.54
CA SER A 35 -9.41 16.47 18.81
C SER A 35 -9.53 15.46 19.96
N SER A 36 -10.66 14.75 20.03
CA SER A 36 -10.99 13.76 21.07
C SER A 36 -10.69 12.32 20.70
N SER A 37 -10.27 12.05 19.46
CA SER A 37 -9.85 10.70 19.08
C SER A 37 -8.58 10.33 19.85
N THR A 38 -8.55 9.13 20.42
CA THR A 38 -7.29 8.61 20.97
C THR A 38 -6.33 8.31 19.83
N LEU A 39 -5.05 8.62 20.03
CA LEU A 39 -4.03 8.50 18.99
C LEU A 39 -3.91 7.06 18.46
N GLN A 40 -4.05 6.07 19.34
CA GLN A 40 -3.97 4.65 18.98
C GLN A 40 -5.22 4.12 18.27
N THR A 41 -6.37 4.77 18.46
CA THR A 41 -7.58 4.45 17.67
C THR A 41 -7.51 5.09 16.29
N PHE A 42 -6.88 6.26 16.19
CA PHE A 42 -6.59 6.89 14.92
C PHE A 42 -5.60 6.07 14.09
N SER A 43 -4.49 5.63 14.69
CA SER A 43 -3.48 4.82 14.00
C SER A 43 -2.87 3.79 14.93
N SER A 44 -2.92 2.53 14.52
CA SER A 44 -2.27 1.40 15.21
C SER A 44 -0.74 1.47 15.17
N ASN A 45 -0.17 2.36 14.35
CA ASN A 45 1.27 2.60 14.26
C ASN A 45 1.77 3.48 15.41
N ILE A 46 0.89 4.26 16.04
CA ILE A 46 1.24 5.01 17.26
C ILE A 46 1.26 4.05 18.45
N LYS A 47 2.34 4.05 19.22
CA LYS A 47 2.56 3.14 20.36
C LYS A 47 2.61 3.90 21.68
N ASP A 48 2.40 3.16 22.78
CA ASP A 48 2.70 3.66 24.12
C ASP A 48 4.19 3.98 24.24
N GLY A 49 4.53 5.11 24.86
CA GLY A 49 5.91 5.54 25.03
C GLY A 49 6.02 7.03 25.29
N THR A 50 7.20 7.60 25.04
CA THR A 50 7.45 9.03 25.18
C THR A 50 8.17 9.59 23.96
N PHE A 51 8.07 10.90 23.77
CA PHE A 51 8.93 11.64 22.87
C PHE A 51 9.34 12.95 23.53
N ASP A 52 10.53 13.42 23.24
CA ASP A 52 11.00 14.71 23.73
C ASP A 52 10.74 15.80 22.71
N VAL A 53 10.33 16.96 23.20
CA VAL A 53 10.41 18.23 22.50
C VAL A 53 11.64 18.96 22.99
N VAL A 54 12.51 19.36 22.07
CA VAL A 54 13.76 20.03 22.40
C VAL A 54 13.80 21.39 21.71
N ILE A 55 14.11 22.44 22.48
CA ILE A 55 14.26 23.80 21.98
C ILE A 55 15.75 24.15 21.94
N TYR A 56 16.20 24.57 20.77
CA TYR A 56 17.56 25.06 20.54
C TYR A 56 17.55 26.55 20.26
N ASP A 57 18.54 27.26 20.80
CA ASP A 57 18.83 28.64 20.38
C ASP A 57 19.48 28.69 18.98
N LYS A 58 19.70 29.90 18.48
CA LYS A 58 20.36 30.14 17.17
C LYS A 58 21.77 29.56 17.02
N SER A 59 22.44 29.21 18.13
CA SER A 59 23.76 28.57 18.13
C SER A 59 23.68 27.04 18.17
N GLY A 60 22.46 26.49 18.27
CA GLY A 60 22.19 25.08 18.44
C GLY A 60 22.37 24.58 19.86
N LYS A 61 22.41 25.47 20.86
CA LYS A 61 22.45 25.07 22.27
C LYS A 61 21.04 24.74 22.74
N GLU A 62 20.89 23.60 23.41
CA GLU A 62 19.63 23.22 24.08
C GLU A 62 19.34 24.22 25.21
N VAL A 63 18.13 24.80 25.19
CA VAL A 63 17.67 25.76 26.20
C VAL A 63 16.47 25.26 27.00
N ALA A 64 15.70 24.33 26.43
CA ALA A 64 14.58 23.67 27.09
C ALA A 64 14.36 22.30 26.45
N ARG A 65 13.89 21.33 27.24
CA ARG A 65 13.53 19.98 26.80
C ARG A 65 12.33 19.55 27.62
N LYS A 66 11.37 18.88 26.98
CA LYS A 66 10.20 18.33 27.65
C LYS A 66 9.83 16.96 27.13
N GLU A 67 9.62 16.02 28.04
CA GLU A 67 9.09 14.69 27.72
C GLU A 67 7.55 14.74 27.62
N ILE A 68 7.01 14.23 26.52
CA ILE A 68 5.56 14.05 26.31
C ILE A 68 5.25 12.56 26.25
N SER A 69 4.28 12.14 27.05
CA SER A 69 3.85 10.74 27.15
C SER A 69 2.66 10.44 26.26
N ILE A 70 2.72 9.31 25.55
CA ILE A 70 1.61 8.74 24.80
C ILE A 70 1.21 7.42 25.45
N ASN A 71 -0.10 7.30 25.73
CA ASN A 71 -0.72 6.06 26.16
C ASN A 71 -2.05 5.83 25.42
N ALA A 72 -2.70 4.69 25.67
CA ALA A 72 -3.98 4.28 25.07
C ALA A 72 -5.13 5.31 25.12
N THR A 73 -5.06 6.31 26.01
CA THR A 73 -6.10 7.34 26.17
C THR A 73 -5.65 8.72 25.73
N THR A 74 -4.37 8.91 25.38
CA THR A 74 -3.85 10.20 24.94
C THR A 74 -4.54 10.63 23.65
N SER A 75 -5.00 11.89 23.61
CA SER A 75 -5.63 12.55 22.46
C SER A 75 -4.79 13.74 21.99
N MET A 76 -5.19 14.40 20.89
CA MET A 76 -4.49 15.60 20.42
C MET A 76 -4.75 16.82 21.32
N SER A 77 -6.00 17.07 21.72
CA SER A 77 -6.35 18.27 22.49
C SER A 77 -7.56 18.11 23.43
N ASP A 78 -8.01 16.88 23.69
CA ASP A 78 -9.10 16.60 24.64
C ASP A 78 -8.52 16.05 25.96
N ASP A 79 -8.67 16.83 27.03
CA ASP A 79 -8.17 16.51 28.37
C ASP A 79 -9.20 15.82 29.27
N THR A 80 -10.32 15.33 28.71
CA THR A 80 -11.42 14.73 29.51
C THR A 80 -10.97 13.51 30.32
N HIS A 81 -10.05 12.70 29.78
CA HIS A 81 -9.64 11.41 30.38
C HIS A 81 -8.18 11.38 30.83
N THR A 82 -7.28 11.97 30.05
CA THR A 82 -5.84 12.12 30.33
C THR A 82 -5.32 13.41 29.72
N GLN A 83 -4.09 13.81 30.06
CA GLN A 83 -3.46 14.97 29.43
C GLN A 83 -3.21 14.68 27.94
N SER A 84 -3.80 15.50 27.08
CA SER A 84 -3.59 15.51 25.64
C SER A 84 -2.16 15.97 25.26
N ILE A 85 -1.78 15.75 24.00
CA ILE A 85 -0.48 16.25 23.48
C ILE A 85 -0.36 17.76 23.66
N VAL A 86 -1.41 18.51 23.34
CA VAL A 86 -1.41 19.98 23.46
C VAL A 86 -1.31 20.43 24.91
N SER A 87 -1.99 19.78 25.86
CA SER A 87 -1.92 20.19 27.27
C SER A 87 -0.61 19.78 27.93
N GLN A 88 -0.06 18.61 27.60
CA GLN A 88 1.27 18.20 28.02
C GLN A 88 2.31 19.19 27.50
N PHE A 89 2.27 19.55 26.21
CA PHE A 89 3.20 20.53 25.65
C PHE A 89 3.12 21.88 26.37
N ASN A 90 1.91 22.43 26.49
CA ASN A 90 1.67 23.78 27.01
C ASN A 90 1.64 23.87 28.55
N SER A 91 1.92 22.78 29.29
CA SER A 91 1.99 22.86 30.75
C SER A 91 3.23 23.63 31.17
N ASN A 92 3.09 24.54 32.12
CA ASN A 92 4.24 25.15 32.77
C ASN A 92 4.78 24.15 33.82
N SER A 93 5.84 23.45 33.45
CA SER A 93 6.52 22.44 34.25
C SER A 93 8.03 22.69 34.16
N ASP A 94 8.74 22.55 35.29
CA ASP A 94 10.19 22.72 35.39
C ASP A 94 10.91 21.58 34.66
N ASP A 95 10.90 21.63 33.33
CA ASP A 95 11.26 20.50 32.47
C ASP A 95 12.78 20.29 32.44
N ASN A 96 13.56 21.35 32.72
CA ASN A 96 15.02 21.34 32.81
C ASN A 96 15.55 21.18 34.27
N ASN A 97 14.65 21.08 35.26
CA ASN A 97 14.92 20.96 36.69
C ASN A 97 15.80 22.09 37.28
N ASP A 98 15.78 23.29 36.71
CA ASP A 98 16.51 24.46 37.21
C ASP A 98 15.67 25.33 38.18
N ASN A 99 14.41 24.95 38.41
CA ASN A 99 13.40 25.65 39.21
C ASN A 99 13.06 27.06 38.69
N ASN A 100 13.25 27.32 37.39
CA ASN A 100 12.87 28.56 36.74
C ASN A 100 11.66 28.36 35.83
N SER A 101 10.49 28.80 36.29
CA SER A 101 9.23 28.69 35.54
C SER A 101 9.09 29.64 34.34
N THR A 102 10.20 30.19 33.83
CA THR A 102 10.21 31.21 32.75
C THR A 102 11.15 30.86 31.59
N ASN A 103 11.77 29.68 31.63
CA ASN A 103 12.61 29.15 30.57
C ASN A 103 12.24 27.70 30.22
N ASP A 104 10.96 27.37 30.36
CA ASP A 104 10.42 26.05 30.02
C ASP A 104 9.90 26.02 28.58
N VAL A 105 9.53 24.84 28.07
CA VAL A 105 9.15 24.67 26.65
C VAL A 105 7.96 25.56 26.26
N ASP A 106 6.97 25.76 27.14
CA ASP A 106 5.78 26.57 26.89
C ASP A 106 6.06 28.08 26.82
N ASP A 107 7.19 28.52 27.38
CA ASP A 107 7.65 29.90 27.28
C ASP A 107 8.20 30.22 25.89
N TYR A 108 8.83 29.26 25.21
CA TYR A 108 9.37 29.48 23.86
C TYR A 108 8.34 29.23 22.76
N PHE A 109 7.57 28.15 22.87
CA PHE A 109 6.59 27.73 21.86
C PHE A 109 5.26 27.37 22.51
N LYS A 110 4.18 27.46 21.74
CA LYS A 110 2.87 26.91 22.10
C LYS A 110 2.38 25.95 21.04
N ALA A 111 1.85 24.82 21.49
CA ALA A 111 1.19 23.86 20.63
C ALA A 111 -0.29 24.23 20.45
N TYR A 112 -0.78 24.13 19.22
CA TYR A 112 -2.18 24.30 18.87
C TYR A 112 -2.63 23.16 18.00
N TYR A 113 -3.80 22.61 18.29
CA TYR A 113 -4.45 21.62 17.45
C TYR A 113 -5.78 22.17 16.94
N SER A 114 -6.01 22.01 15.64
CA SER A 114 -7.29 22.36 15.00
C SER A 114 -7.76 21.23 14.12
N PHE A 115 -9.07 20.96 14.16
CA PHE A 115 -9.73 20.02 13.27
C PHE A 115 -10.72 20.78 12.37
N ASN A 116 -10.66 20.53 11.06
CA ASN A 116 -11.56 21.12 10.09
C ASN A 116 -12.67 20.13 9.74
N ASP A 117 -13.91 20.37 10.17
CA ASP A 117 -15.05 19.47 9.90
C ASP A 117 -15.44 19.38 8.41
N VAL A 118 -15.04 20.34 7.59
CA VAL A 118 -15.37 20.36 6.15
C VAL A 118 -14.40 19.47 5.37
N THR A 119 -13.10 19.60 5.63
CA THR A 119 -12.07 18.77 4.97
C THR A 119 -11.81 17.46 5.71
N ASN A 120 -12.28 17.38 6.96
CA ASN A 120 -12.10 16.25 7.88
C ASN A 120 -10.61 16.00 8.20
N GLU A 121 -9.85 17.07 8.37
CA GLU A 121 -8.40 17.07 8.54
C GLU A 121 -7.96 17.69 9.85
N GLY A 122 -6.94 17.09 10.45
CA GLY A 122 -6.28 17.54 11.67
C GLY A 122 -4.97 18.28 11.41
N GLN A 123 -4.73 19.36 12.16
CA GLN A 123 -3.47 20.11 12.06
C GLN A 123 -2.91 20.43 13.44
N LEU A 124 -1.72 19.91 13.71
CA LEU A 124 -0.89 20.30 14.86
C LEU A 124 0.11 21.36 14.42
N ASN A 125 0.17 22.46 15.16
CA ASN A 125 1.08 23.57 14.90
C ASN A 125 1.84 23.92 16.18
N PHE A 126 3.13 24.19 16.03
CA PHE A 126 3.95 24.79 17.09
C PHE A 126 4.24 26.23 16.70
N GLN A 127 3.75 27.18 17.49
CA GLN A 127 3.92 28.60 17.25
C GLN A 127 4.89 29.19 18.27
N PRO A 128 5.95 29.91 17.84
CA PRO A 128 6.82 30.60 18.78
C PRO A 128 6.04 31.73 19.49
N ASN A 129 6.30 31.91 20.77
CA ASN A 129 5.78 33.07 21.49
C ASN A 129 6.42 34.36 20.93
N SER A 130 5.66 35.46 20.94
CA SER A 130 6.01 36.70 20.22
C SER A 130 7.39 37.26 20.58
N GLU A 131 7.85 37.04 21.81
CA GLU A 131 9.17 37.48 22.29
C GLU A 131 10.32 36.73 21.63
N TYR A 132 10.16 35.43 21.30
CA TYR A 132 11.23 34.55 20.82
C TYR A 132 11.26 34.37 19.30
N SER A 133 10.17 34.72 18.61
CA SER A 133 10.06 34.64 17.13
C SER A 133 11.15 35.44 16.39
N LEU A 134 11.82 36.39 17.06
CA LEU A 134 12.88 37.23 16.50
C LEU A 134 14.30 36.66 16.71
N ASP A 135 14.46 35.65 17.57
CA ASP A 135 15.77 35.21 18.08
C ASP A 135 16.31 33.92 17.46
N GLY A 136 15.59 33.34 16.48
CA GLY A 136 16.08 32.20 15.69
C GLY A 136 16.07 30.86 16.43
N TYR A 137 15.17 30.69 17.40
CA TYR A 137 14.95 29.42 18.08
C TYR A 137 14.33 28.38 17.15
N THR A 138 14.74 27.12 17.34
CA THR A 138 14.21 25.97 16.59
C THR A 138 13.68 24.91 17.54
N ILE A 139 12.68 24.16 17.07
CA ILE A 139 12.08 23.03 17.78
C ILE A 139 12.46 21.72 17.08
N ALA A 140 12.86 20.73 17.87
CA ALA A 140 13.08 19.36 17.45
C ALA A 140 12.16 18.41 18.23
N VAL A 141 11.87 17.27 17.63
CA VAL A 141 11.12 16.18 18.25
C VAL A 141 11.97 14.92 18.17
N GLU A 142 12.26 14.33 19.33
CA GLU A 142 13.03 13.09 19.47
C GLU A 142 12.08 11.98 19.95
N ASP A 143 11.79 11.01 19.08
CA ASP A 143 10.85 9.95 19.39
C ASP A 143 11.54 8.78 20.11
N HIS A 144 10.94 8.30 21.20
CA HIS A 144 11.41 7.14 21.96
C HIS A 144 10.48 5.93 21.78
N GLY A 145 10.02 5.70 20.55
CA GLY A 145 9.26 4.51 20.17
C GLY A 145 7.75 4.71 20.07
N THR A 146 7.25 5.95 20.07
CA THR A 146 5.82 6.23 19.90
C THR A 146 5.39 6.27 18.43
N ASN A 147 6.33 6.50 17.51
CA ASN A 147 6.10 6.77 16.09
C ASN A 147 5.19 7.98 15.84
N PHE A 148 4.95 8.83 16.84
CA PHE A 148 4.00 9.93 16.76
C PHE A 148 4.37 10.86 15.62
N ALA A 149 5.51 11.53 15.70
CA ALA A 149 5.92 12.56 14.74
C ALA A 149 5.82 12.12 13.27
N GLY A 150 6.21 10.88 12.96
CA GLY A 150 6.09 10.30 11.62
C GLY A 150 4.64 10.13 11.17
N VAL A 151 3.79 9.52 12.01
CA VAL A 151 2.38 9.29 11.70
C VAL A 151 1.63 10.62 11.51
N ILE A 152 1.89 11.63 12.34
CA ILE A 152 1.15 12.91 12.29
C ILE A 152 1.72 13.89 11.25
N GLY A 153 2.83 13.52 10.59
CA GLY A 153 3.48 14.29 9.53
C GLY A 153 4.32 15.48 10.02
N LEU A 154 4.83 15.44 11.25
CA LEU A 154 5.72 16.48 11.78
C LEU A 154 7.07 16.44 11.07
N SER A 155 7.43 17.53 10.38
CA SER A 155 8.70 17.67 9.66
C SER A 155 9.03 16.55 8.66
N GLN A 156 7.99 15.91 8.09
CA GLN A 156 8.13 14.73 7.23
C GLN A 156 9.05 14.95 6.00
N PHE A 157 9.83 13.91 5.67
CA PHE A 157 10.63 13.85 4.44
C PHE A 157 9.81 13.32 3.26
N LEU A 158 8.96 12.32 3.51
CA LEU A 158 8.07 11.74 2.52
C LEU A 158 6.63 12.21 2.77
N GLU A 159 5.84 12.26 1.70
CA GLU A 159 4.39 12.48 1.72
C GLU A 159 3.70 11.43 0.85
N GLY A 160 2.40 11.25 1.04
CA GLY A 160 1.59 10.23 0.35
C GLY A 160 0.99 9.25 1.35
N ASP A 161 -0.13 8.62 0.98
CA ASP A 161 -0.83 7.64 1.81
C ASP A 161 -0.86 6.23 1.18
N SER A 162 -0.41 6.10 -0.07
CA SER A 162 -0.37 4.86 -0.85
C SER A 162 0.96 4.72 -1.60
N ALA A 163 1.30 3.51 -2.04
CA ALA A 163 2.48 3.28 -2.86
C ALA A 163 2.41 4.02 -4.22
N SER A 164 1.19 4.38 -4.65
CA SER A 164 0.95 5.09 -5.90
C SER A 164 1.21 6.60 -5.82
N ASP A 165 1.15 7.20 -4.63
CA ASP A 165 1.28 8.66 -4.42
C ASP A 165 2.43 9.07 -3.49
N MET A 166 3.24 8.11 -3.03
CA MET A 166 4.47 8.36 -2.28
C MET A 166 5.41 9.33 -3.03
N ASN A 167 5.85 10.38 -2.35
CA ASN A 167 6.76 11.36 -2.90
C ASN A 167 7.62 12.03 -1.81
N VAL A 168 8.65 12.77 -2.22
CA VAL A 168 9.33 13.70 -1.31
C VAL A 168 8.36 14.85 -0.99
N ALA A 169 8.34 15.29 0.27
CA ALA A 169 7.46 16.38 0.71
C ALA A 169 7.58 17.61 -0.21
N LEU A 170 6.45 18.20 -0.60
CA LEU A 170 6.40 19.30 -1.59
C LEU A 170 7.38 20.44 -1.28
N LYS A 171 7.51 20.81 0.00
CA LYS A 171 8.44 21.88 0.45
C LYS A 171 9.89 21.68 0.01
N TYR A 172 10.36 20.43 -0.07
CA TYR A 172 11.74 20.11 -0.45
C TYR A 172 11.90 19.94 -1.96
N ARG A 173 10.81 19.60 -2.67
CA ARG A 173 10.80 19.57 -4.14
C ARG A 173 10.79 20.97 -4.73
N GLU A 174 10.07 21.89 -4.10
CA GLU A 174 10.05 23.31 -4.49
C GLU A 174 11.34 24.03 -4.09
N ASP A 175 11.90 23.67 -2.93
CA ASP A 175 13.11 24.30 -2.39
C ASP A 175 13.96 23.30 -1.61
N PRO A 176 14.95 22.66 -2.27
CA PRO A 176 15.85 21.71 -1.62
C PRO A 176 16.68 22.30 -0.48
N ASP A 177 16.89 23.62 -0.43
CA ASP A 177 17.69 24.27 0.62
C ASP A 177 16.98 24.24 1.98
N LYS A 178 15.68 23.92 2.01
CA LYS A 178 14.92 23.72 3.25
C LYS A 178 15.21 22.39 3.94
N LEU A 179 15.87 21.45 3.26
CA LEU A 179 16.21 20.15 3.83
C LEU A 179 17.36 20.31 4.81
N ASN A 180 17.17 19.78 6.03
CA ASN A 180 18.20 19.79 7.07
C ASN A 180 18.47 18.35 7.52
N GLY A 181 19.74 18.03 7.72
CA GLY A 181 20.20 16.73 8.21
C GLY A 181 20.57 16.72 9.71
N PHE A 182 20.25 17.81 10.42
CA PHE A 182 20.64 18.02 11.81
C PHE A 182 19.44 17.89 12.76
N SER A 183 19.71 17.49 14.00
CA SER A 183 18.75 17.59 15.12
C SER A 183 18.80 18.98 15.77
N ALA A 184 20.01 19.50 15.98
CA ALA A 184 20.27 20.85 16.45
C ALA A 184 20.89 21.71 15.33
N PRO A 185 20.56 23.01 15.19
CA PRO A 185 21.03 23.88 14.10
C PRO A 185 22.51 24.30 14.23
N ILE A 186 23.39 23.31 14.35
CA ILE A 186 24.84 23.46 14.44
C ILE A 186 25.42 23.14 13.06
N GLU A 187 26.28 24.02 12.55
CA GLU A 187 26.97 23.80 11.28
C GLU A 187 27.76 22.48 11.31
N GLY A 188 27.50 21.61 10.32
CA GLY A 188 28.13 20.30 10.22
C GLY A 188 27.46 19.17 11.01
N ASN A 189 26.41 19.45 11.80
CA ASN A 189 25.61 18.38 12.40
C ASN A 189 24.88 17.60 11.29
N ASN A 190 25.04 16.28 11.30
CA ASN A 190 24.42 15.35 10.37
C ASN A 190 23.76 14.16 11.07
N ASP A 191 23.37 14.32 12.33
CA ASP A 191 22.84 13.24 13.18
C ASP A 191 21.56 12.64 12.60
N VAL A 192 20.62 13.48 12.15
CA VAL A 192 19.36 13.03 11.52
C VAL A 192 19.65 12.34 10.18
N ALA A 193 20.58 12.86 9.39
CA ALA A 193 20.95 12.24 8.13
C ALA A 193 21.60 10.85 8.34
N ASN A 194 22.47 10.70 9.35
CA ASN A 194 23.06 9.41 9.71
C ASN A 194 22.00 8.45 10.24
N ALA A 195 21.05 8.93 11.06
CA ALA A 195 19.92 8.14 11.52
C ALA A 195 19.07 7.64 10.35
N MET A 196 18.78 8.49 9.36
CA MET A 196 18.08 8.10 8.12
C MET A 196 18.83 7.01 7.33
N VAL A 197 20.15 7.08 7.26
CA VAL A 197 20.96 6.01 6.64
C VAL A 197 20.84 4.70 7.43
N GLN A 198 20.85 4.78 8.76
CA GLN A 198 20.72 3.62 9.63
C GLN A 198 19.36 2.92 9.50
N LEU A 199 18.27 3.67 9.23
CA LEU A 199 16.92 3.11 9.05
C LEU A 199 16.86 1.97 8.01
N GLN A 200 17.77 1.91 7.04
CA GLN A 200 17.77 0.82 6.05
C GLN A 200 18.01 -0.57 6.67
N TYR A 201 18.65 -0.61 7.84
CA TYR A 201 18.99 -1.84 8.56
C TYR A 201 18.07 -2.13 9.75
N GLU A 202 17.31 -1.13 10.19
CA GLU A 202 16.37 -1.27 11.30
C GLU A 202 15.15 -2.10 10.86
N SER A 203 14.56 -2.78 11.84
CA SER A 203 13.34 -3.55 11.65
C SER A 203 12.12 -2.75 12.08
N PHE A 204 11.07 -2.78 11.27
CA PHE A 204 9.80 -2.10 11.52
C PHE A 204 8.64 -3.08 11.46
N ASP A 205 7.58 -2.75 12.17
CA ASP A 205 6.32 -3.48 12.12
C ASP A 205 5.49 -3.03 10.91
N PHE A 206 5.34 -3.90 9.93
CA PHE A 206 4.46 -3.71 8.77
C PHE A 206 3.08 -4.32 9.05
N ALA A 207 2.12 -3.46 9.40
CA ALA A 207 0.72 -3.86 9.63
C ALA A 207 -0.04 -4.01 8.31
N ARG A 208 -0.14 -5.25 7.82
CA ARG A 208 -0.84 -5.55 6.56
C ARG A 208 -2.34 -5.39 6.74
N LYS A 209 -3.04 -5.08 5.64
CA LYS A 209 -4.50 -4.88 5.63
C LYS A 209 -5.30 -6.11 6.07
N ASN A 210 -4.71 -7.30 5.98
CA ASN A 210 -5.32 -8.55 6.47
C ASN A 210 -5.24 -8.71 8.02
N GLY A 211 -4.66 -7.74 8.72
CA GLY A 211 -4.48 -7.73 10.17
C GLY A 211 -3.22 -8.44 10.67
N ALA A 212 -2.39 -9.00 9.77
CA ALA A 212 -1.11 -9.58 10.14
C ALA A 212 -0.03 -8.50 10.23
N THR A 213 0.82 -8.60 11.25
CA THR A 213 2.01 -7.75 11.38
C THR A 213 3.25 -8.56 11.07
N ILE A 214 4.14 -8.01 10.25
CA ILE A 214 5.44 -8.59 9.92
C ILE A 214 6.53 -7.62 10.38
N THR A 215 7.48 -8.10 11.17
CA THR A 215 8.62 -7.30 11.64
C THR A 215 9.84 -7.61 10.79
N GLU A 216 10.24 -6.68 9.93
CA GLU A 216 11.35 -6.84 8.97
C GLU A 216 12.02 -5.49 8.68
N SER A 217 13.16 -5.48 8.00
CA SER A 217 13.67 -4.24 7.40
C SER A 217 12.84 -3.84 6.17
N ILE A 218 12.99 -2.60 5.70
CA ILE A 218 12.32 -2.12 4.47
C ILE A 218 12.63 -3.04 3.28
N GLU A 219 13.91 -3.40 3.11
CA GLU A 219 14.32 -4.35 2.07
C GLU A 219 13.74 -5.76 2.31
N GLY A 220 13.75 -6.22 3.57
CA GLY A 220 13.21 -7.52 3.97
C GLY A 220 11.74 -7.67 3.62
N PHE A 221 10.92 -6.66 3.95
CA PHE A 221 9.50 -6.65 3.64
C PHE A 221 9.25 -6.56 2.11
N TYR A 222 10.03 -5.77 1.37
CA TYR A 222 9.91 -5.73 -0.10
C TYR A 222 10.23 -7.08 -0.75
N ARG A 223 11.28 -7.76 -0.26
CA ARG A 223 11.63 -9.12 -0.70
C ARG A 223 10.53 -10.12 -0.35
N PHE A 224 9.89 -9.97 0.80
CA PHE A 224 8.75 -10.80 1.19
C PHE A 224 7.58 -10.66 0.20
N VAL A 225 7.16 -9.43 -0.13
CA VAL A 225 6.08 -9.18 -1.09
C VAL A 225 6.41 -9.74 -2.47
N THR A 226 7.61 -9.46 -2.99
CA THR A 226 8.04 -9.98 -4.30
C THR A 226 8.15 -11.51 -4.33
N THR A 227 8.49 -12.14 -3.21
CA THR A 227 8.50 -13.61 -3.08
C THR A 227 7.08 -14.19 -3.09
N GLU A 228 6.11 -13.55 -2.44
CA GLU A 228 4.70 -13.96 -2.51
C GLU A 228 4.20 -13.90 -3.95
N ILE A 229 4.46 -12.80 -4.66
CA ILE A 229 4.09 -12.64 -6.08
C ILE A 229 4.71 -13.75 -6.95
N ALA A 230 6.01 -14.03 -6.76
CA ALA A 230 6.70 -15.08 -7.53
C ALA A 230 6.11 -16.47 -7.26
N THR A 231 5.82 -16.79 -6.00
CA THR A 231 5.27 -18.09 -5.58
C THR A 231 3.86 -18.30 -6.12
N ASP A 232 3.02 -17.27 -6.03
CA ASP A 232 1.66 -17.30 -6.58
C ASP A 232 1.67 -17.41 -8.10
N GLY A 233 2.56 -16.66 -8.78
CA GLY A 233 2.77 -16.76 -10.23
C GLY A 233 3.18 -18.15 -10.68
N GLU A 234 4.12 -18.79 -9.97
CA GLU A 234 4.53 -20.17 -10.25
C GLU A 234 3.37 -21.17 -10.02
N SER A 235 2.59 -20.98 -8.96
CA SER A 235 1.39 -21.78 -8.68
C SER A 235 0.33 -21.67 -9.78
N ILE A 236 0.08 -20.45 -10.27
CA ILE A 236 -0.86 -20.19 -11.37
C ILE A 236 -0.37 -20.82 -12.68
N ASN A 237 0.92 -20.69 -13.01
CA ASN A 237 1.49 -21.31 -14.21
C ASN A 237 1.34 -22.84 -14.18
N ARG A 238 1.64 -23.49 -13.06
CA ARG A 238 1.43 -24.94 -12.90
C ARG A 238 -0.04 -25.34 -13.12
N ARG A 239 -0.98 -24.55 -12.60
CA ARG A 239 -2.42 -24.79 -12.80
C ARG A 239 -2.82 -24.61 -14.26
N TYR A 240 -2.30 -23.57 -14.92
CA TYR A 240 -2.52 -23.31 -16.33
C TYR A 240 -2.02 -24.46 -17.19
N GLU A 241 -0.78 -24.93 -16.99
CA GLU A 241 -0.22 -26.08 -17.71
C GLU A 241 -1.07 -27.35 -17.52
N THR A 242 -1.55 -27.57 -16.30
CA THR A 242 -2.44 -28.71 -16.01
C THR A 242 -3.78 -28.58 -16.72
N SER A 243 -4.39 -27.39 -16.71
CA SER A 243 -5.66 -27.11 -17.41
C SER A 243 -5.51 -27.19 -18.93
N GLU A 244 -4.39 -26.73 -19.47
CA GLU A 244 -4.06 -26.84 -20.90
C GLU A 244 -3.88 -28.30 -21.32
N ALA A 245 -3.16 -29.11 -20.55
CA ALA A 245 -3.01 -30.53 -20.81
C ALA A 245 -4.36 -31.27 -20.77
N LEU A 246 -5.23 -30.94 -19.81
CA LEU A 246 -6.58 -31.48 -19.73
C LEU A 246 -7.43 -31.05 -20.94
N TYR A 247 -7.40 -29.76 -21.29
CA TYR A 247 -8.10 -29.23 -22.46
C TYR A 247 -7.67 -29.95 -23.74
N ASN A 248 -6.37 -30.12 -23.95
CA ASN A 248 -5.82 -30.82 -25.10
C ASN A 248 -6.28 -32.28 -25.15
N THR A 249 -6.32 -32.96 -24.00
CA THR A 249 -6.81 -34.34 -23.90
C THR A 249 -8.29 -34.45 -24.30
N ILE A 250 -9.13 -33.57 -23.74
CA ILE A 250 -10.57 -33.53 -24.05
C ILE A 250 -10.80 -33.18 -25.52
N ASN A 251 -10.03 -32.23 -26.06
CA ASN A 251 -10.13 -31.83 -27.45
C ASN A 251 -9.75 -32.97 -28.41
N LEU A 252 -8.71 -33.76 -28.08
CA LEU A 252 -8.34 -34.96 -28.84
C LEU A 252 -9.44 -36.03 -28.79
N GLU A 253 -10.04 -36.27 -27.62
CA GLU A 253 -11.15 -37.21 -27.47
C GLU A 253 -12.39 -36.76 -28.26
N PHE A 254 -12.71 -35.47 -28.19
CA PHE A 254 -13.79 -34.88 -28.98
C PHE A 254 -13.55 -35.04 -30.49
N GLN A 255 -12.33 -34.77 -30.97
CA GLN A 255 -11.96 -34.98 -32.38
C GLN A 255 -11.99 -36.47 -32.77
N SER A 256 -11.70 -37.40 -31.85
CA SER A 256 -11.79 -38.83 -32.12
C SER A 256 -13.24 -39.32 -32.31
N ILE A 257 -14.17 -38.80 -31.50
CA ILE A 257 -15.58 -39.22 -31.52
C ILE A 257 -16.40 -38.45 -32.57
N SER A 258 -16.19 -37.15 -32.65
CA SER A 258 -17.00 -36.22 -33.47
C SER A 258 -16.26 -35.75 -34.72
N GLY A 259 -14.96 -36.03 -34.83
CA GLY A 259 -14.21 -35.75 -36.03
C GLY A 259 -14.60 -36.68 -37.15
N VAL A 260 -14.70 -36.12 -38.35
CA VAL A 260 -14.96 -36.88 -39.57
C VAL A 260 -13.62 -37.35 -40.13
N ASN A 261 -13.43 -38.65 -40.25
CA ASN A 261 -12.25 -39.19 -40.91
C ASN A 261 -12.46 -39.15 -42.43
N VAL A 262 -11.80 -38.19 -43.10
CA VAL A 262 -11.93 -37.95 -44.55
C VAL A 262 -11.60 -39.20 -45.37
N ASP A 263 -10.67 -40.05 -44.91
CA ASP A 263 -10.30 -41.27 -45.61
C ASP A 263 -11.40 -42.35 -45.50
N GLU A 264 -12.09 -42.40 -44.36
CA GLU A 264 -13.22 -43.31 -44.13
C GLU A 264 -14.45 -42.85 -44.93
N GLU A 265 -14.78 -41.55 -44.88
CA GLU A 265 -15.82 -40.93 -45.73
C GLU A 265 -15.52 -41.12 -47.22
N LEU A 266 -14.26 -40.99 -47.66
CA LEU A 266 -13.87 -41.21 -49.05
C LEU A 266 -14.04 -42.68 -49.45
N THR A 267 -13.71 -43.61 -48.56
CA THR A 267 -13.90 -45.05 -48.79
C THR A 267 -15.37 -45.39 -48.92
N ASP A 268 -16.21 -44.88 -48.02
CA ASP A 268 -17.66 -45.06 -48.10
C ASP A 268 -18.27 -44.38 -49.33
N LEU A 269 -17.77 -43.20 -49.70
CA LEU A 269 -18.18 -42.51 -50.94
C LEU A 269 -17.82 -43.34 -52.19
N ILE A 270 -16.61 -43.88 -52.27
CA ILE A 270 -16.20 -44.77 -53.37
C ILE A 270 -17.07 -46.03 -53.41
N LYS A 271 -17.37 -46.62 -52.24
CA LYS A 271 -18.26 -47.77 -52.12
C LYS A 271 -19.68 -47.46 -52.57
N PHE A 272 -20.24 -46.32 -52.19
CA PHE A 272 -21.56 -45.88 -52.63
C PHE A 272 -21.58 -45.55 -54.14
N GLN A 273 -20.53 -44.94 -54.68
CA GLN A 273 -20.40 -44.72 -56.13
C GLN A 273 -20.35 -46.04 -56.90
N ALA A 274 -19.56 -47.01 -56.43
CA ALA A 274 -19.47 -48.34 -57.05
C ALA A 274 -20.81 -49.10 -56.99
N ALA A 275 -21.47 -49.09 -55.83
CA ALA A 275 -22.79 -49.69 -55.65
C ALA A 275 -23.86 -49.03 -56.53
N TYR A 276 -23.86 -47.70 -56.62
CA TYR A 276 -24.76 -46.96 -57.51
C TYR A 276 -24.53 -47.32 -58.98
N GLY A 277 -23.27 -47.37 -59.43
CA GLY A 277 -22.93 -47.80 -60.79
C GLY A 277 -23.33 -49.25 -61.10
N ALA A 278 -23.19 -50.16 -60.13
CA ALA A 278 -23.66 -51.54 -60.25
C ALA A 278 -25.20 -51.61 -60.34
N ASN A 279 -25.92 -50.90 -59.48
CA ASN A 279 -27.39 -50.84 -59.48
C ASN A 279 -27.92 -50.22 -60.77
N ALA A 280 -27.30 -49.16 -61.29
CA ALA A 280 -27.65 -48.55 -62.56
C ALA A 280 -27.53 -49.56 -63.71
N LYS A 281 -26.43 -50.34 -63.76
CA LYS A 281 -26.27 -51.42 -64.74
C LYS A 281 -27.36 -52.48 -64.61
N VAL A 282 -27.68 -52.93 -63.40
CA VAL A 282 -28.76 -53.90 -63.16
C VAL A 282 -30.10 -53.36 -63.67
N ILE A 283 -30.44 -52.10 -63.37
CA ILE A 283 -31.65 -51.45 -63.86
C ILE A 283 -31.65 -51.38 -65.39
N THR A 284 -30.53 -50.97 -66.01
CA THR A 284 -30.41 -50.94 -67.47
C THR A 284 -30.56 -52.33 -68.09
N THR A 285 -30.00 -53.37 -67.47
CA THR A 285 -30.17 -54.75 -67.94
C THR A 285 -31.61 -55.22 -67.78
N ILE A 286 -32.28 -54.89 -66.67
CA ILE A 286 -33.71 -55.17 -66.49
C ILE A 286 -34.54 -54.45 -67.55
N ASP A 287 -34.27 -53.18 -67.82
CA ASP A 287 -34.97 -52.39 -68.84
C ASP A 287 -34.75 -52.97 -70.25
N GLN A 288 -33.52 -53.41 -70.57
CA GLN A 288 -33.23 -54.13 -71.81
C GLN A 288 -33.97 -55.47 -71.90
N MET A 289 -34.06 -56.23 -70.80
CA MET A 289 -34.84 -57.48 -70.75
C MET A 289 -36.34 -57.21 -70.94
N LEU A 290 -36.90 -56.17 -70.30
CA LEU A 290 -38.29 -55.77 -70.45
C LEU A 290 -38.60 -55.33 -71.90
N ASN A 291 -37.72 -54.52 -72.50
CA ASN A 291 -37.86 -54.11 -73.90
C ASN A 291 -37.78 -55.31 -74.86
N THR A 292 -36.91 -56.29 -74.58
CA THR A 292 -36.83 -57.53 -75.37
C THR A 292 -38.11 -58.36 -75.25
N LEU A 293 -38.64 -58.52 -74.03
CA LEU A 293 -39.92 -59.23 -73.80
C LEU A 293 -41.11 -58.55 -74.47
N LEU A 294 -41.16 -57.21 -74.44
CA LEU A 294 -42.20 -56.43 -75.13
C LEU A 294 -42.05 -56.51 -76.66
N GLY A 295 -40.82 -56.53 -77.17
CA GLY A 295 -40.52 -56.66 -78.60
C GLY A 295 -40.86 -58.02 -79.19
N ILE A 296 -40.91 -59.08 -78.37
CA ILE A 296 -41.33 -60.43 -78.80
C ILE A 296 -42.88 -60.54 -78.91
N LYS A 297 -43.63 -59.56 -78.41
CA LYS A 297 -45.11 -59.56 -78.42
C LYS A 297 -45.73 -58.81 -79.62
N GLN A 298 -45.07 -58.80 -80.77
CA GLN A 298 -45.63 -58.45 -82.08
C GLN A 298 -45.51 -59.63 -83.03
#